data_AF-A0A953BMQ4-F1
#
_entry.id   AF-A0A953BMQ4-F1
#
_cell.length_a   1.000
_cell.length_b   1.000
_cell.length_c   1.000
_cell.angle_alpha   90.00
_cell.angle_beta   90.00
_cell.angle_gamma   90.00
#
_symmetry.space_group_name_H-M   'P 1'
#
loop_
_entity.id
_entity.type
_entity.pdbx_description
1 polymer ?
#
loop_
_entity_poly.entity_id
_entity_poly.type
_entity_poly.pdbx_seq_one_letter_code
_entity_poly.pdbx_strand_id
1 'polypeptide(L)'
;MHNMTKMDMIWCATASLIHPAMGCVRTVPLDAILAKVASLYGDDLKITPVMVTHHLVSWQDRQADQSHPDRGGSRNRYLFRTVDGRTPAPNGDFRLSKSIDHQYDGWDKNGPASPRHDVLNEDARGFVKWFRDQYFHCKDD
;
A
#
# COMPACT_ATOMS: atom_id res chain seq x y z
N MET A 1 8.97 -10.92 -20.52
CA MET A 1 8.19 -9.95 -19.72
C MET A 1 7.90 -10.61 -18.38
N HIS A 2 8.25 -9.98 -17.27
CA HIS A 2 7.84 -10.46 -15.95
C HIS A 2 6.37 -10.06 -15.74
N ASN A 3 5.54 -11.02 -15.35
CA ASN A 3 4.14 -10.75 -15.05
C ASN A 3 4.01 -9.96 -13.74
N MET A 4 3.15 -8.95 -13.72
CA MET A 4 2.76 -8.26 -12.48
C MET A 4 2.29 -9.28 -11.44
N THR A 5 2.74 -9.11 -10.20
CA THR A 5 2.22 -9.90 -9.09
C THR A 5 0.85 -9.38 -8.66
N LYS A 6 0.08 -10.19 -7.92
CA LYS A 6 -1.17 -9.75 -7.30
C LYS A 6 -0.96 -8.55 -6.37
N MET A 7 0.21 -8.47 -5.74
CA MET A 7 0.58 -7.33 -4.89
C MET A 7 0.71 -6.06 -5.74
N ASP A 8 1.36 -6.15 -6.91
CA ASP A 8 1.52 -5.00 -7.80
C ASP A 8 0.16 -4.52 -8.33
N MET A 9 -0.74 -5.46 -8.62
CA MET A 9 -2.11 -5.15 -9.04
C MET A 9 -2.88 -4.40 -7.94
N ILE A 10 -2.80 -4.85 -6.69
CA ILE A 10 -3.42 -4.18 -5.53
C ILE A 10 -2.84 -2.77 -5.34
N TRP A 11 -1.51 -2.64 -5.47
CA TRP A 11 -0.84 -1.34 -5.36
C TRP A 11 -1.35 -0.37 -6.44
N CYS A 12 -1.37 -0.81 -7.70
CA CYS A 12 -1.84 0.01 -8.82
C CYS A 12 -3.32 0.40 -8.66
N ALA A 13 -4.17 -0.54 -8.23
CA ALA A 13 -5.57 -0.26 -7.94
C ALA A 13 -5.71 0.82 -6.87
N THR A 14 -4.98 0.68 -5.77
CA THR A 14 -4.99 1.67 -4.67
C THR A 14 -4.47 3.02 -5.16
N ALA A 15 -3.34 3.06 -5.89
CA ALA A 15 -2.77 4.28 -6.44
C ALA A 15 -3.75 5.01 -7.39
N SER A 16 -4.48 4.25 -8.23
CA SER A 16 -5.49 4.81 -9.13
C SER A 16 -6.70 5.42 -8.41
N LEU A 17 -6.99 4.99 -7.17
CA LEU A 17 -8.09 5.50 -6.36
C LEU A 17 -7.74 6.80 -5.60
N ILE A 18 -6.44 7.13 -5.52
CA ILE A 18 -5.94 8.30 -4.78
C ILE A 18 -5.29 9.36 -5.68
N HIS A 19 -4.74 8.98 -6.83
CA HIS A 19 -4.17 9.89 -7.84
C HIS A 19 -5.26 10.67 -8.62
N PRO A 20 -5.03 11.91 -9.13
CA PRO A 20 -3.92 12.84 -8.87
C PRO A 20 -4.23 13.88 -7.79
N ALA A 21 -5.47 13.91 -7.29
CA ALA A 21 -6.09 15.12 -6.77
C ALA A 21 -6.16 15.22 -5.24
N MET A 22 -5.60 14.27 -4.49
CA MET A 22 -5.95 14.13 -3.07
C MET A 22 -4.72 14.08 -2.19
N GLY A 23 -4.74 14.98 -1.20
CA GLY A 23 -3.68 15.12 -0.21
C GLY A 23 -3.37 13.80 0.49
N CYS A 24 -2.27 13.81 1.21
CA CYS A 24 -1.53 12.61 1.61
C CYS A 24 -2.23 11.78 2.69
N VAL A 25 -3.41 12.21 3.10
CA VAL A 25 -4.25 11.66 4.16
C VAL A 25 -5.33 10.72 3.62
N ARG A 26 -5.58 10.69 2.29
CA ARG A 26 -6.67 9.88 1.75
C ARG A 26 -6.45 8.39 2.01
N THR A 27 -7.44 7.80 2.66
CA THR A 27 -7.59 6.37 2.84
C THR A 27 -8.59 5.80 1.83
N VAL A 28 -8.56 4.49 1.65
CA VAL A 28 -9.33 3.73 0.67
C VAL A 28 -9.89 2.50 1.37
N PRO A 29 -11.21 2.27 1.32
CA PRO A 29 -11.79 1.09 1.94
C PRO A 29 -11.48 -0.18 1.15
N LEU A 30 -11.56 -1.34 1.82
CA LEU A 30 -11.16 -2.64 1.25
C LEU A 30 -11.94 -3.01 -0.01
N ASP A 31 -13.24 -2.80 0.03
CA ASP A 31 -14.18 -3.09 -1.06
C ASP A 31 -13.86 -2.25 -2.31
N ALA A 32 -13.51 -0.98 -2.15
CA ALA A 32 -13.10 -0.12 -3.27
C ALA A 32 -11.81 -0.62 -3.92
N ILE A 33 -10.83 -1.10 -3.14
CA ILE A 33 -9.60 -1.70 -3.67
C ILE A 33 -9.94 -2.95 -4.49
N LEU A 34 -10.74 -3.86 -3.92
CA LEU A 34 -11.13 -5.11 -4.58
C LEU A 34 -11.91 -4.85 -5.87
N ALA A 35 -12.89 -3.94 -5.84
CA ALA A 35 -13.66 -3.53 -7.02
C ALA A 35 -12.76 -2.90 -8.09
N LYS A 36 -11.78 -2.08 -7.69
CA LYS A 36 -10.85 -1.47 -8.64
C LYS A 36 -9.88 -2.50 -9.25
N VAL A 37 -9.41 -3.48 -8.48
CA VAL A 37 -8.61 -4.60 -9.03
C VAL A 37 -9.41 -5.35 -10.10
N ALA A 38 -10.64 -5.74 -9.77
CA ALA A 38 -11.54 -6.41 -10.70
C ALA A 38 -11.75 -5.59 -11.99
N SER A 39 -11.99 -4.29 -11.84
CA SER A 39 -12.14 -3.37 -12.98
C SER A 39 -10.88 -3.24 -13.85
N LEU A 40 -9.68 -3.32 -13.28
CA LEU A 40 -8.42 -3.12 -14.02
C LEU A 40 -7.86 -4.41 -14.63
N TYR A 41 -8.09 -5.56 -13.99
CA TYR A 41 -7.43 -6.83 -14.33
C TYR A 41 -8.40 -7.99 -14.60
N GLY A 42 -9.71 -7.74 -14.51
CA GLY A 42 -10.77 -8.72 -14.73
C GLY A 42 -11.18 -9.47 -13.45
N ASP A 43 -12.44 -9.92 -13.43
CA ASP A 43 -13.06 -10.62 -12.29
C ASP A 43 -12.47 -12.03 -12.05
N ASP A 44 -11.88 -12.64 -13.07
CA ASP A 44 -11.27 -13.98 -12.97
C ASP A 44 -10.03 -13.99 -12.06
N LEU A 45 -9.45 -12.82 -11.79
CA LEU A 45 -8.30 -12.67 -10.94
C LEU A 45 -8.70 -12.72 -9.45
N LYS A 46 -8.59 -13.91 -8.86
CA LYS A 46 -8.87 -14.11 -7.42
C LYS A 46 -7.87 -13.38 -6.51
N ILE A 47 -8.16 -12.12 -6.18
CA ILE A 47 -7.60 -11.39 -5.05
C ILE A 47 -8.63 -11.39 -3.92
N THR A 48 -8.26 -11.96 -2.77
CA THR A 48 -9.17 -12.07 -1.63
C THR A 48 -8.91 -10.95 -0.61
N PRO A 49 -9.91 -10.62 0.24
CA PRO A 49 -9.72 -9.73 1.39
C PRO A 49 -8.49 -10.08 2.22
N VAL A 50 -8.29 -11.37 2.50
CA VAL A 50 -7.17 -11.89 3.29
C VAL A 50 -5.82 -11.53 2.69
N MET A 51 -5.69 -11.58 1.35
CA MET A 51 -4.45 -11.19 0.69
C MET A 51 -4.12 -9.72 0.93
N VAL A 52 -5.13 -8.86 0.87
CA VAL A 52 -4.95 -7.43 1.13
C VAL A 52 -4.64 -7.19 2.59
N THR A 53 -5.35 -7.85 3.52
CA THR A 53 -5.28 -7.56 4.97
C THR A 53 -4.10 -8.19 5.70
N HIS A 54 -3.56 -9.32 5.23
CA HIS A 54 -2.46 -10.04 5.91
C HIS A 54 -1.11 -9.91 5.22
N HIS A 55 -1.06 -9.80 3.89
CA HIS A 55 0.22 -9.87 3.19
C HIS A 55 0.81 -8.50 2.88
N LEU A 56 0.00 -7.44 2.84
CA LEU A 56 0.43 -6.12 2.37
C LEU A 56 0.43 -5.04 3.44
N VAL A 57 0.02 -5.39 4.66
CA VAL A 57 -0.36 -4.41 5.67
C VAL A 57 0.70 -4.27 6.73
N SER A 58 1.26 -3.07 6.85
CA SER A 58 2.39 -2.88 7.78
C SER A 58 1.98 -2.60 9.23
N TRP A 59 0.71 -2.32 9.56
CA TRP A 59 0.31 -2.02 10.96
C TRP A 59 0.27 -3.25 11.87
N GLN A 60 -0.07 -4.44 11.35
CA GLN A 60 -0.30 -5.63 12.17
C GLN A 60 0.98 -6.02 12.94
N ASP A 61 2.11 -6.06 12.24
CA ASP A 61 3.42 -6.33 12.85
C ASP A 61 3.85 -5.19 13.79
N ARG A 62 3.47 -3.92 13.53
CA ARG A 62 3.75 -2.80 14.45
C ARG A 62 3.01 -2.91 15.78
N GLN A 63 1.78 -3.43 15.74
CA GLN A 63 0.95 -3.62 16.93
C GLN A 63 1.26 -4.94 17.65
N ALA A 64 2.06 -5.84 17.07
CA ALA A 64 2.45 -7.10 17.71
C ALA A 64 3.37 -6.88 18.92
N ASP A 65 4.22 -5.85 18.91
CA ASP A 65 5.00 -5.40 20.06
C ASP A 65 4.93 -3.87 20.18
N GLN A 66 3.93 -3.40 20.93
CA GLN A 66 3.72 -1.96 21.18
C GLN A 66 4.87 -1.30 21.95
N SER A 67 5.72 -2.08 22.64
CA SER A 67 6.85 -1.54 23.41
C SER A 67 8.09 -1.29 22.55
N HIS A 68 8.19 -1.98 21.41
CA HIS A 68 9.27 -1.83 20.43
C HIS A 68 8.70 -1.78 19.01
N PRO A 69 7.99 -0.71 18.64
CA PRO A 69 7.33 -0.61 17.34
C PRO A 69 8.33 -0.62 16.17
N ASP A 70 9.60 -0.28 16.43
CA ASP A 70 10.73 -0.40 15.51
C ASP A 70 11.11 -1.86 15.19
N ARG A 71 10.65 -2.83 15.98
CA ARG A 71 10.81 -4.27 15.70
C ARG A 71 9.66 -4.84 14.85
N GLY A 72 8.63 -4.04 14.58
CA GLY A 72 7.45 -4.38 13.79
C GLY A 72 7.63 -4.20 12.28
N GLY A 73 6.53 -4.18 11.52
CA GLY A 73 6.52 -3.88 10.08
C GLY A 73 6.46 -5.09 9.12
N SER A 74 5.84 -4.90 7.97
CA SER A 74 5.66 -5.94 6.94
C SER A 74 6.83 -5.95 5.95
N ARG A 75 7.20 -7.14 5.46
CA ARG A 75 8.14 -7.24 4.32
C ARG A 75 7.55 -6.63 3.06
N ASN A 76 6.22 -6.63 2.90
CA ASN A 76 5.56 -6.02 1.75
C ASN A 76 4.96 -4.69 2.19
N ARG A 77 5.57 -3.58 1.76
CA ARG A 77 5.29 -2.24 2.25
C ARG A 77 4.34 -1.47 1.34
N TYR A 78 3.34 -2.15 0.79
CA TYR A 78 2.45 -1.52 -0.19
C TYR A 78 1.34 -0.73 0.50
N LEU A 79 0.77 -1.29 1.58
CA LEU A 79 -0.39 -0.70 2.24
C LEU A 79 -0.16 -0.48 3.74
N PHE A 80 -0.81 0.56 4.24
CA PHE A 80 -0.90 0.88 5.64
C PHE A 80 -2.36 1.06 6.05
N ARG A 81 -2.78 0.47 7.18
CA ARG A 81 -4.17 0.62 7.66
C ARG A 81 -4.23 1.64 8.78
N THR A 82 -5.16 2.57 8.67
CA THR A 82 -5.27 3.74 9.53
C THR A 82 -6.68 4.31 9.49
N VAL A 83 -7.13 4.93 10.59
CA VAL A 83 -8.43 5.61 10.63
C VAL A 83 -8.42 6.99 9.98
N ASP A 84 -7.26 7.64 9.93
CA ASP A 84 -7.13 9.07 9.58
C ASP A 84 -5.86 9.36 8.75
N GLY A 85 -5.24 8.33 8.17
CA GLY A 85 -3.96 8.46 7.47
C GLY A 85 -2.73 8.39 8.41
N ARG A 86 -2.88 8.57 9.72
CA ARG A 86 -1.77 8.66 10.68
C ARG A 86 -1.79 7.54 11.70
N THR A 87 -2.93 7.37 12.34
CA THR A 87 -3.16 6.49 13.48
C THR A 87 -3.35 5.07 13.00
N PRO A 88 -2.42 4.13 13.30
CA PRO A 88 -2.56 2.73 12.90
C PRO A 88 -3.80 2.13 13.57
N ALA A 89 -4.62 1.41 12.80
CA ALA A 89 -5.87 0.88 13.31
C ALA A 89 -6.23 -0.47 12.70
N PRO A 90 -6.59 -1.47 13.51
CA PRO A 90 -7.00 -2.78 13.01
C PRO A 90 -8.18 -2.72 12.05
N ASN A 91 -9.10 -1.79 12.29
CA ASN A 91 -10.33 -1.64 11.52
C ASN A 91 -10.34 -0.37 10.65
N GLY A 92 -9.19 0.29 10.50
CA GLY A 92 -9.08 1.47 9.63
C GLY A 92 -9.15 1.14 8.15
N ASP A 93 -9.09 2.18 7.34
CA ASP A 93 -8.99 2.10 5.88
C ASP A 93 -7.52 2.09 5.43
N PHE A 94 -7.27 1.86 4.15
CA PHE A 94 -5.93 1.68 3.62
C PHE A 94 -5.39 2.94 2.94
N ARG A 95 -4.10 3.20 3.11
CA ARG A 95 -3.35 4.13 2.28
C ARG A 95 -2.09 3.48 1.75
N LEU A 96 -1.46 4.05 0.72
CA LEU A 96 -0.13 3.59 0.33
C LEU A 96 0.89 3.90 1.45
N SER A 97 1.92 3.07 1.58
CA SER A 97 3.02 3.32 2.52
C SER A 97 3.79 4.59 2.17
N LYS A 98 4.33 5.28 3.17
CA LYS A 98 5.10 6.52 3.05
C LYS A 98 6.50 6.36 3.66
N SER A 99 7.38 7.31 3.45
CA SER A 99 8.72 7.27 4.05
C SER A 99 8.69 7.37 5.58
N ILE A 100 7.72 8.08 6.16
CA ILE A 100 7.55 8.20 7.63
C ILE A 100 7.19 6.86 8.29
N ASP A 101 6.62 5.93 7.53
CA ASP A 101 6.27 4.60 8.02
C ASP A 101 7.49 3.73 8.29
N HIS A 102 8.63 4.04 7.67
CA HIS A 102 9.83 3.21 7.71
C HIS A 102 10.53 3.24 9.08
N GLN A 103 10.26 4.24 9.91
CA GLN A 103 10.82 4.30 11.27
C GLN A 103 10.34 3.13 12.16
N TYR A 104 9.28 2.44 11.72
CA TYR A 104 8.67 1.31 12.41
C TYR A 104 8.92 -0.02 11.68
N ASP A 105 9.87 -0.05 10.75
CA ASP A 105 10.28 -1.27 10.06
C ASP A 105 11.44 -1.94 10.82
N GLY A 106 11.27 -3.21 11.16
CA GLY A 106 12.29 -4.05 11.75
C GLY A 106 13.48 -4.28 10.83
N TRP A 107 14.62 -4.64 11.44
CA TRP A 107 15.93 -4.76 10.78
C TRP A 107 15.97 -5.67 9.53
N ASP A 108 15.01 -6.59 9.37
CA ASP A 108 14.92 -7.52 8.24
C ASP A 108 13.72 -7.28 7.29
N LYS A 109 13.12 -6.08 7.32
CA LYS A 109 11.91 -5.74 6.56
C LYS A 109 12.21 -4.78 5.39
N ASN A 110 13.10 -5.20 4.48
CA ASN A 110 13.61 -4.36 3.37
C ASN A 110 12.84 -4.46 2.03
N GLY A 111 11.55 -4.83 2.01
CA GLY A 111 10.85 -5.03 0.73
C GLY A 111 10.36 -3.75 0.05
N PRO A 112 9.90 -3.79 -1.21
CA PRO A 112 9.54 -2.59 -1.94
C PRO A 112 8.29 -1.88 -1.38
N ALA A 113 8.23 -0.55 -1.50
CA ALA A 113 7.03 0.26 -1.24
C ALA A 113 6.17 0.51 -2.50
N SER A 114 6.72 0.17 -3.67
CA SER A 114 6.04 0.27 -4.97
C SER A 114 6.50 -0.86 -5.90
N PRO A 115 5.70 -1.25 -6.90
CA PRO A 115 6.12 -2.18 -7.94
C PRO A 115 7.36 -1.72 -8.70
N ARG A 116 8.03 -2.67 -9.35
CA ARG A 116 9.14 -2.38 -10.26
C ARG A 116 8.62 -1.84 -11.58
N HIS A 117 9.31 -0.85 -12.14
CA HIS A 117 8.85 -0.17 -13.36
C HIS A 117 8.78 -1.08 -14.60
N ASP A 118 9.65 -2.09 -14.69
CA ASP A 118 9.78 -2.98 -15.85
C ASP A 118 8.65 -4.02 -15.97
N VAL A 119 7.85 -4.21 -14.91
CA VAL A 119 6.71 -5.14 -14.92
C VAL A 119 5.38 -4.45 -15.22
N LEU A 120 5.37 -3.12 -15.27
CA LEU A 120 4.14 -2.31 -15.34
C LEU A 120 3.80 -1.87 -16.76
N ASN A 121 2.50 -1.66 -17.00
CA ASN A 121 1.98 -0.93 -18.16
C ASN A 121 2.22 0.60 -17.98
N GLU A 122 1.93 1.38 -19.03
CA GLU A 122 2.21 2.82 -19.06
C GLU A 122 1.48 3.61 -17.96
N ASP A 123 0.17 3.38 -17.79
CA ASP A 123 -0.62 4.04 -16.75
C ASP A 123 -0.07 3.77 -15.34
N ALA A 124 0.26 2.51 -15.06
CA ALA A 124 0.81 2.13 -13.76
C ALA A 124 2.21 2.71 -13.51
N ARG A 125 3.02 2.89 -14.56
CA ARG A 125 4.31 3.61 -14.44
C ARG A 125 4.11 5.06 -14.05
N GLY A 126 3.07 5.71 -14.60
CA GLY A 126 2.65 7.05 -14.19
C GLY A 126 2.37 7.14 -12.69
N PHE A 127 1.63 6.16 -12.15
CA PHE A 127 1.37 6.09 -10.71
C PHE A 127 2.63 5.88 -9.89
N VAL A 128 3.57 5.03 -10.31
CA VAL A 128 4.84 4.84 -9.60
C VAL A 128 5.67 6.13 -9.58
N LYS A 129 5.72 6.86 -10.71
CA LYS A 129 6.40 8.14 -10.78
C LYS A 129 5.78 9.15 -9.80
N TRP A 130 4.47 9.34 -9.86
CA TRP A 130 3.75 10.21 -8.94
C TRP A 130 3.97 9.82 -7.47
N PHE A 131 3.89 8.52 -7.18
CA PHE A 131 4.09 8.02 -5.82
C PHE A 131 5.47 8.40 -5.28
N ARG A 132 6.53 8.14 -6.05
CA ARG A 132 7.91 8.42 -5.64
C ARG A 132 8.17 9.91 -5.50
N ASP A 133 7.70 10.70 -6.46
CA ASP A 133 8.03 12.13 -6.53
C ASP A 133 7.21 12.98 -5.55
N GLN A 134 6.00 12.53 -5.20
CA GLN A 134 5.04 13.34 -4.44
C GLN A 134 4.51 12.61 -3.20
N TYR A 135 3.82 11.49 -3.38
CA TYR A 135 3.06 10.87 -2.30
C TYR A 135 3.93 10.28 -1.18
N PHE A 136 4.98 9.55 -1.55
CA PHE A 136 5.81 8.78 -0.63
C PHE A 136 6.51 9.66 0.41
N HIS A 137 6.88 10.87 0.04
CA HIS A 137 7.56 11.84 0.91
C HIS A 137 6.62 12.85 1.57
N CYS A 138 5.33 12.77 1.27
CA CYS A 138 4.40 13.76 1.75
C CYS A 138 4.13 13.63 3.24
N LYS A 139 4.17 14.77 3.93
CA LYS A 139 3.88 14.87 5.36
C LYS A 139 2.37 14.95 5.58
N ASP A 140 1.93 14.37 6.68
CA ASP A 140 0.57 14.56 7.16
C ASP A 140 0.55 15.85 7.98
N ASP A 141 0.07 16.96 7.38
CA ASP A 141 -0.01 18.30 8.02
C ASP A 141 -0.91 18.29 9.26
#